data_AF-A0A0M1JRF7-F1
#
_entry.id   AF-A0A0M1JRF7-F1
#
_cell.length_a   1.000
_cell.length_b   1.000
_cell.length_c   1.000
_cell.angle_alpha   90.00
_cell.angle_beta   90.00
_cell.angle_gamma   90.00
#
_symmetry.space_group_name_H-M   'P 1'
#
loop_
_entity.id
_entity.type
_entity.pdbx_description
1 polymer ?
#
loop_
_entity_poly.entity_id
_entity_poly.type
_entity_poly.pdbx_seq_one_letter_code
_entity_poly.pdbx_strand_id
1 'polypeptide(L)'
;MQQRTNKNLQISEQLAAAIREQQKAEKLLAAYNQTLEQEVMQRTEELIDSNKRLELAKEKAEIASQYKSNFIANMSHEFRTPMNAILGFCELLKNSPLENKSKSYVEAIASSGKLLLALINDILDLSKIESGKLDVSYEPVDIRMVIQEIEQIFSHPASQKNLLLFSEIDEKLPQNLYFDEVRPRQILFNVVGNALKFTEEGFIKISLSTK
;
A
#
# COMPACT_ATOMS: atom_id res chain seq x y z
N MET A 1 66.23 -64.07 36.70
CA MET A 1 65.53 -62.90 37.26
C MET A 1 65.59 -61.68 36.34
N GLN A 2 66.76 -61.30 35.80
CA GLN A 2 66.92 -60.15 34.88
C GLN A 2 65.96 -60.12 33.67
N GLN A 3 65.67 -61.27 33.02
CA GLN A 3 64.73 -61.30 31.89
C GLN A 3 63.27 -60.97 32.27
N ARG A 4 62.82 -61.34 33.48
CA ARG A 4 61.47 -60.98 33.97
C ARG A 4 61.40 -59.49 34.33
N THR A 5 62.48 -58.96 34.90
CA THR A 5 62.59 -57.53 35.22
C THR A 5 62.60 -56.67 33.94
N ASN A 6 63.34 -57.07 32.90
CA ASN A 6 63.34 -56.36 31.62
C ASN A 6 61.99 -56.45 30.89
N LYS A 7 61.31 -57.61 30.92
CA LYS A 7 59.98 -57.76 30.31
C LYS A 7 58.93 -56.91 31.02
N ASN A 8 58.98 -56.83 32.35
CA ASN A 8 58.08 -55.97 33.12
C ASN A 8 58.36 -54.48 32.90
N LEU A 9 59.64 -54.09 32.74
CA LEU A 9 60.01 -52.73 32.39
C LEU A 9 59.47 -52.34 31.00
N GLN A 10 59.61 -53.23 30.02
CA GLN A 10 59.12 -53.02 28.65
C GLN A 10 57.58 -52.91 28.59
N ILE A 11 56.86 -53.73 29.36
CA ILE A 11 55.39 -53.64 29.47
C ILE A 11 54.98 -52.33 30.15
N SER A 12 55.69 -51.90 31.20
CA SER A 12 55.41 -50.64 31.89
C SER A 12 55.64 -49.43 30.98
N GLU A 13 56.68 -49.45 30.16
CA GLU A 13 56.94 -48.42 29.15
C GLU A 13 55.86 -48.37 28.06
N GLN A 14 55.44 -49.54 27.55
CA GLN A 14 54.35 -49.63 26.56
C GLN A 14 53.02 -49.13 27.12
N LEU A 15 52.68 -49.50 28.37
CA LEU A 15 51.46 -49.03 29.04
C LEU A 15 51.49 -47.51 29.27
N ALA A 16 52.64 -46.96 29.68
CA ALA A 16 52.80 -45.52 29.85
C ALA A 16 52.67 -44.77 28.52
N ALA A 17 53.16 -45.34 27.41
CA ALA A 17 52.98 -44.77 26.08
C ALA A 17 51.51 -44.77 25.65
N ALA A 18 50.78 -45.88 25.83
CA ALA A 18 49.36 -45.98 25.51
C ALA A 18 48.50 -45.01 26.33
N ILE A 19 48.77 -44.85 27.63
CA ILE A 19 48.07 -43.87 28.49
C ILE A 19 48.32 -42.44 28.00
N ARG A 20 49.55 -42.10 27.60
CA ARG A 20 49.86 -40.78 27.05
C ARG A 20 49.16 -40.52 25.72
N GLU A 21 49.05 -41.54 24.87
CA GLU A 21 48.34 -41.46 23.59
C GLU A 21 46.83 -41.26 23.80
N GLN A 22 46.23 -42.03 24.73
CA GLN A 22 44.83 -41.86 25.11
C GLN A 22 44.56 -40.46 25.68
N GLN A 23 45.40 -39.95 26.58
CA GLN A 23 45.27 -38.60 27.12
C GLN A 23 45.38 -37.51 26.05
N LYS A 24 46.20 -37.72 25.01
CA LYS A 24 46.28 -36.80 23.87
C LYS A 24 45.00 -36.83 23.04
N ALA A 25 44.46 -38.02 22.76
CA ALA A 25 43.21 -38.19 22.03
C ALA A 25 42.02 -37.55 22.77
N GLU A 26 41.92 -37.73 24.09
CA GLU A 26 40.88 -37.12 24.91
C GLU A 26 40.94 -35.58 24.88
N LYS A 27 42.14 -35.00 24.96
CA LYS A 27 42.32 -33.55 24.83
C LYS A 27 41.93 -33.02 23.45
N LEU A 28 42.29 -33.75 22.39
CA LEU A 28 41.93 -33.38 21.02
C LEU A 28 40.41 -33.45 20.82
N LEU A 29 39.77 -34.50 21.32
CA LEU A 29 38.32 -34.67 21.26
C LEU A 29 37.59 -33.57 22.01
N ALA A 30 38.07 -33.20 23.21
CA ALA A 30 37.50 -32.09 23.98
C ALA A 30 37.60 -30.75 23.23
N ALA A 31 38.76 -30.46 22.64
CA ALA A 31 38.95 -29.25 21.84
C ALA A 31 38.05 -29.25 20.59
N TYR A 32 37.93 -30.39 19.91
CA TYR A 32 37.07 -30.55 18.74
C TYR A 32 35.59 -30.35 19.08
N ASN A 33 35.10 -30.97 20.17
CA ASN A 33 33.73 -30.80 20.63
C ASN A 33 33.43 -29.34 20.99
N GLN A 34 34.37 -28.65 21.65
CA GLN A 34 34.21 -27.24 21.98
C GLN A 34 34.11 -26.37 20.71
N THR A 35 34.93 -26.63 19.68
CA THR A 35 34.82 -25.93 18.39
C THR A 35 33.49 -26.23 17.70
N LEU A 36 33.05 -27.49 17.72
CA LEU A 36 31.79 -27.89 17.12
C LEU A 36 30.59 -27.23 17.82
N GLU A 37 30.60 -27.15 19.15
CA GLU A 37 29.57 -26.43 19.92
C GLU A 37 29.51 -24.95 19.55
N GLN A 38 30.66 -24.30 19.38
CA GLN A 38 30.73 -22.91 18.94
C GLN A 38 30.17 -22.72 17.52
N GLU A 39 30.53 -23.61 16.59
CA GLU A 39 30.03 -23.56 15.22
C GLU A 39 28.51 -23.79 15.16
N VAL A 40 28.00 -24.78 15.90
CA VAL A 40 26.56 -25.04 16.01
C VAL A 40 25.82 -23.85 16.60
N MET A 41 26.37 -23.21 17.64
CA MET A 41 25.78 -22.03 18.25
C MET A 41 25.70 -20.87 17.24
N GLN A 42 26.80 -20.59 16.53
CA GLN A 42 26.83 -19.54 15.51
C GLN A 42 25.83 -19.81 14.38
N ARG A 43 25.78 -21.05 13.86
CA ARG A 43 24.83 -21.43 12.81
C ARG A 43 23.38 -21.34 13.28
N THR A 44 23.12 -21.66 14.54
CA THR A 44 21.79 -21.55 15.12
C THR A 44 21.35 -20.10 15.21
N GLU A 45 22.23 -19.18 15.61
CA GLU A 45 21.95 -17.74 15.63
C GLU A 45 21.69 -17.20 14.22
N GLU A 46 22.51 -17.55 13.23
CA GLU A 46 22.33 -17.18 11.83
C GLU A 46 20.96 -17.66 11.28
N LEU A 47 20.58 -18.90 11.61
CA LEU A 47 19.29 -19.48 11.20
C LEU A 47 18.11 -18.76 11.84
N ILE A 48 18.21 -18.41 13.12
CA ILE A 48 17.15 -17.66 13.83
C ILE A 48 16.96 -16.29 13.19
N ASP A 49 18.04 -15.56 12.91
CA ASP A 49 17.97 -14.26 12.27
C ASP A 49 17.42 -14.35 10.83
N SER A 50 17.86 -15.33 10.06
CA SER A 50 17.34 -15.58 8.71
C SER A 50 15.85 -15.91 8.72
N ASN A 51 15.39 -16.76 9.65
CA ASN A 51 13.97 -17.09 9.78
C ASN A 51 13.13 -15.86 10.15
N LYS A 52 13.59 -15.02 11.08
CA LYS A 52 12.91 -13.77 11.42
C LYS A 52 12.78 -12.85 10.21
N ARG A 53 13.85 -12.68 9.43
CA ARG A 53 13.80 -11.87 8.20
C ARG A 53 12.85 -12.45 7.17
N LEU A 54 12.84 -13.78 7.01
CA LEU A 54 11.94 -14.47 6.08
C LEU A 54 10.47 -14.31 6.50
N GLU A 55 10.18 -14.45 7.79
CA GLU A 55 8.84 -14.29 8.35
C GLU A 55 8.32 -12.86 8.15
N LEU A 56 9.15 -11.85 8.44
CA LEU A 56 8.81 -10.45 8.19
C LEU A 56 8.60 -10.15 6.69
N ALA A 57 9.42 -10.73 5.82
CA ALA A 57 9.25 -10.56 4.37
C ALA A 57 7.97 -11.24 3.87
N LYS A 58 7.66 -12.43 4.38
CA LYS A 58 6.43 -13.16 4.08
C LYS A 58 5.20 -12.38 4.53
N GLU A 59 5.19 -11.89 5.77
CA GLU A 59 4.07 -11.11 6.31
C GLU A 59 3.81 -9.87 5.44
N LYS A 60 4.87 -9.13 5.06
CA LYS A 60 4.75 -7.99 4.13
C LYS A 60 4.16 -8.39 2.78
N ALA A 61 4.60 -9.51 2.22
CA ALA A 61 4.10 -10.01 0.94
C ALA A 61 2.63 -10.45 1.02
N GLU A 62 2.23 -11.11 2.11
CA GLU A 62 0.83 -11.52 2.36
C GLU A 62 -0.08 -10.30 2.52
N ILE A 63 0.35 -9.32 3.32
CA ILE A 63 -0.37 -8.04 3.48
C ILE A 63 -0.55 -7.36 2.11
N ALA A 64 0.52 -7.24 1.31
CA ALA A 64 0.45 -6.64 -0.02
C ALA A 64 -0.50 -7.41 -0.97
N SER A 65 -0.45 -8.74 -0.94
CA SER A 65 -1.34 -9.62 -1.72
C SER A 65 -2.81 -9.45 -1.32
N GLN A 66 -3.07 -9.34 -0.02
CA GLN A 66 -4.42 -9.14 0.50
C GLN A 66 -4.95 -7.75 0.13
N TYR A 67 -4.14 -6.70 0.25
CA TYR A 67 -4.49 -5.36 -0.24
C TYR A 67 -4.83 -5.37 -1.73
N LYS A 68 -4.01 -6.00 -2.56
CA LYS A 68 -4.27 -6.13 -4.00
C LYS A 68 -5.58 -6.85 -4.29
N SER A 69 -5.86 -7.94 -3.58
CA SER A 69 -7.08 -8.73 -3.76
C SER A 69 -8.32 -7.92 -3.35
N ASN A 70 -8.27 -7.26 -2.19
CA ASN A 70 -9.35 -6.40 -1.70
C ASN A 70 -9.59 -5.21 -2.64
N PHE A 71 -8.52 -4.61 -3.17
CA PHE A 71 -8.61 -3.52 -4.14
C PHE A 71 -9.36 -3.96 -5.40
N ILE A 72 -8.96 -5.08 -6.02
CA ILE A 72 -9.62 -5.60 -7.23
C ILE A 72 -11.09 -5.95 -6.96
N ALA A 73 -11.37 -6.58 -5.82
CA ALA A 73 -12.75 -6.92 -5.43
C ALA A 73 -13.61 -5.66 -5.29
N ASN A 74 -13.13 -4.66 -4.56
CA ASN A 74 -13.85 -3.40 -4.35
C ASN A 74 -14.08 -2.68 -5.69
N MET A 75 -13.05 -2.53 -6.52
CA MET A 75 -13.18 -1.90 -7.84
C MET A 75 -14.18 -2.64 -8.75
N SER A 76 -14.18 -3.97 -8.71
CA SER A 76 -15.14 -4.78 -9.47
C SER A 76 -16.58 -4.53 -9.03
N HIS A 77 -16.82 -4.34 -7.73
CA HIS A 77 -18.15 -3.99 -7.20
C HIS A 77 -18.56 -2.56 -7.58
N GLU A 78 -17.65 -1.60 -7.45
CA GLU A 78 -17.88 -0.21 -7.82
C GLU A 78 -18.13 -0.05 -9.33
N PHE A 79 -17.56 -0.91 -10.18
CA PHE A 79 -17.86 -0.95 -11.61
C PHE A 79 -19.21 -1.60 -11.92
N ARG A 80 -19.56 -2.68 -11.22
CA ARG A 80 -20.78 -3.45 -11.49
C ARG A 80 -22.04 -2.61 -11.28
N THR A 81 -22.06 -1.75 -10.26
CA THR A 81 -23.22 -0.92 -9.92
C THR A 81 -23.62 0.07 -11.03
N PRO A 82 -22.76 1.00 -11.50
CA PRO A 82 -23.11 1.89 -12.61
C PRO A 82 -23.35 1.13 -13.92
N MET A 83 -22.63 0.03 -14.18
CA MET A 83 -22.87 -0.79 -15.36
C MET A 83 -24.27 -1.41 -15.37
N ASN A 84 -24.71 -1.98 -14.24
CA ASN A 84 -26.04 -2.55 -14.11
C ASN A 84 -27.14 -1.47 -14.21
N ALA A 85 -26.89 -0.26 -13.70
CA ALA A 85 -27.80 0.86 -13.88
C ALA A 85 -27.95 1.24 -15.36
N ILE A 86 -26.85 1.35 -16.10
CA ILE A 86 -26.88 1.61 -17.56
C ILE A 86 -27.68 0.54 -18.29
N LEU A 87 -27.39 -0.74 -18.05
CA LEU A 87 -28.10 -1.85 -18.69
C LEU A 87 -29.60 -1.85 -18.36
N GLY A 88 -29.96 -1.58 -17.11
CA GLY A 88 -31.36 -1.47 -16.68
C GLY A 88 -32.11 -0.35 -17.40
N PHE A 89 -31.53 0.84 -17.51
CA PHE A 89 -32.16 1.95 -18.22
C PHE A 89 -32.23 1.72 -19.74
N CYS A 90 -31.22 1.07 -20.33
CA CYS A 90 -31.27 0.65 -21.73
C CYS A 90 -32.42 -0.34 -21.98
N GLU A 91 -32.63 -1.32 -21.09
CA GLU A 91 -33.72 -2.29 -21.20
C GLU A 91 -35.10 -1.63 -21.03
N LEU A 92 -35.22 -0.65 -20.12
CA LEU A 92 -36.45 0.15 -19.97
C LEU A 92 -36.75 0.99 -21.21
N LEU A 93 -35.73 1.58 -21.85
CA LEU A 93 -35.87 2.33 -23.09
C LEU A 93 -36.28 1.44 -24.26
N LYS A 94 -35.70 0.24 -24.37
CA LYS A 94 -35.99 -0.73 -25.43
C LYS A 94 -37.44 -1.21 -25.41
N ASN A 95 -38.06 -1.29 -24.24
CA ASN A 95 -39.41 -1.83 -24.04
C ASN A 95 -40.51 -0.75 -23.92
N SER A 96 -40.21 0.52 -24.23
CA SER A 96 -41.17 1.63 -24.06
C SER A 96 -41.42 2.40 -25.38
N PRO A 97 -42.68 2.80 -25.68
CA PRO A 97 -42.94 3.77 -26.74
C PRO A 97 -42.31 5.11 -26.34
N LEU A 98 -41.56 5.73 -27.26
CA LEU A 98 -40.67 6.88 -27.06
C LEU A 98 -41.39 8.20 -26.72
N GLU A 99 -42.32 8.22 -25.75
CA GLU A 99 -42.97 9.43 -25.27
C GLU A 99 -42.73 9.66 -23.77
N ASN A 100 -42.19 10.84 -23.48
CA ASN A 100 -42.02 11.52 -22.20
C ASN A 100 -41.07 10.92 -21.14
N LYS A 101 -40.88 9.59 -21.03
CA LYS A 101 -39.94 9.00 -20.02
C LYS A 101 -38.53 8.71 -20.56
N SER A 102 -38.33 8.76 -21.87
CA SER A 102 -37.05 8.38 -22.48
C SER A 102 -35.90 9.33 -22.12
N LYS A 103 -36.21 10.63 -21.92
CA LYS A 103 -35.19 11.63 -21.61
C LYS A 103 -34.54 11.39 -20.24
N SER A 104 -35.33 11.06 -19.21
CA SER A 104 -34.78 10.78 -17.87
C SER A 104 -33.95 9.50 -17.83
N TYR A 105 -34.32 8.46 -18.60
CA TYR A 105 -33.51 7.26 -18.73
C TYR A 105 -32.19 7.52 -19.47
N VAL A 106 -32.20 8.34 -20.53
CA VAL A 106 -30.98 8.75 -21.23
C VAL A 106 -30.07 9.58 -20.32
N GLU A 107 -30.63 10.50 -19.53
CA GLU A 107 -29.88 11.27 -18.52
C GLU A 107 -29.27 10.35 -17.45
N ALA A 108 -30.01 9.33 -16.99
CA ALA A 108 -29.51 8.37 -16.02
C ALA A 108 -28.36 7.51 -16.58
N ILE A 109 -28.48 7.03 -17.83
CA ILE A 109 -27.40 6.33 -18.54
C ILE A 109 -26.15 7.22 -18.65
N ALA A 110 -26.32 8.48 -19.06
CA ALA A 110 -25.22 9.42 -19.20
C ALA A 110 -24.51 9.67 -17.85
N SER A 111 -25.28 9.79 -16.76
CA SER A 111 -24.74 9.94 -15.41
C SER A 111 -23.95 8.71 -14.95
N SER A 112 -24.51 7.51 -15.12
CA SER A 112 -23.81 6.26 -14.77
C SER A 112 -22.56 6.03 -15.62
N GLY A 113 -22.57 6.44 -16.89
CA GLY A 113 -21.39 6.40 -17.77
C GLY A 113 -20.27 7.33 -17.30
N LYS A 114 -20.61 8.54 -16.86
CA LYS A 114 -19.63 9.47 -16.25
C LYS A 114 -19.02 8.90 -14.97
N LEU A 115 -19.83 8.28 -14.11
CA LEU A 115 -19.34 7.62 -12.90
C LEU A 115 -18.37 6.48 -13.22
N LEU A 116 -18.70 5.62 -14.19
CA LEU A 116 -17.82 4.53 -14.60
C LEU A 116 -16.49 5.05 -15.18
N LEU A 117 -16.55 6.11 -16.00
CA LEU A 117 -15.35 6.73 -16.55
C LEU A 117 -14.44 7.32 -15.46
N ALA A 118 -15.03 7.96 -14.44
CA ALA A 118 -14.28 8.47 -13.29
C ALA A 118 -13.57 7.34 -12.55
N LEU A 119 -14.28 6.24 -12.24
CA LEU A 119 -13.68 5.07 -11.58
C LEU A 119 -12.55 4.43 -12.41
N ILE A 120 -12.69 4.38 -13.74
CA ILE A 120 -11.62 3.89 -14.62
C ILE A 120 -10.39 4.80 -14.54
N ASN A 121 -10.59 6.11 -14.59
CA ASN A 121 -9.48 7.07 -14.49
C ASN A 121 -8.78 6.97 -13.14
N ASP A 122 -9.52 6.81 -12.04
CA ASP A 122 -8.94 6.64 -10.70
C ASP A 122 -8.05 5.39 -10.61
N ILE A 123 -8.46 4.26 -11.23
CA ILE A 123 -7.63 3.05 -11.29
C ILE A 123 -6.38 3.26 -12.15
N LEU A 124 -6.51 3.94 -13.29
CA LEU A 124 -5.38 4.22 -14.17
C LEU A 124 -4.36 5.14 -13.48
N ASP A 125 -4.83 6.15 -12.76
CA ASP A 125 -3.97 7.05 -11.98
C ASP A 125 -3.25 6.28 -10.86
N LEU A 126 -3.95 5.42 -10.12
CA LEU A 126 -3.31 4.56 -9.12
C LEU A 126 -2.23 3.67 -9.75
N SER A 127 -2.52 3.06 -10.90
CA SER A 127 -1.56 2.20 -11.62
C SER A 127 -0.30 2.97 -12.06
N LYS A 128 -0.45 4.24 -12.46
CA LYS A 128 0.69 5.11 -12.79
C LYS A 128 1.51 5.44 -11.55
N ILE A 129 0.86 5.70 -10.41
CA ILE A 129 1.53 5.96 -9.13
C ILE A 129 2.35 4.75 -8.70
N GLU A 130 1.75 3.55 -8.69
CA GLU A 130 2.43 2.32 -8.26
C GLU A 130 3.61 1.93 -9.16
N SER A 131 3.51 2.22 -10.46
CA SER A 131 4.60 1.96 -11.41
C SER A 131 5.67 3.06 -11.45
N GLY A 132 5.53 4.13 -10.66
CA GLY A 132 6.42 5.29 -10.67
C GLY A 132 6.38 6.09 -11.97
N LYS A 133 5.31 5.94 -12.76
CA LYS A 133 5.10 6.58 -14.07
C LYS A 133 4.13 7.75 -14.00
N LEU A 134 3.86 8.28 -12.81
CA LEU A 134 3.05 9.49 -12.68
C LEU A 134 3.92 10.68 -13.08
N ASP A 135 3.77 11.13 -14.31
CA ASP A 135 4.36 12.39 -14.77
C ASP A 135 3.56 13.57 -14.18
N VAL A 136 4.27 14.44 -13.45
CA VAL A 136 3.73 15.67 -12.87
C VAL A 136 4.19 16.83 -13.75
N SER A 137 3.25 17.54 -14.35
CA SER A 137 3.55 18.66 -15.23
C SER A 137 3.57 19.95 -14.42
N TYR A 138 4.74 20.48 -14.09
CA TYR A 138 4.84 21.71 -13.32
C TYR A 138 4.71 22.94 -14.23
N GLU A 139 3.70 23.76 -13.96
CA GLU A 139 3.48 25.03 -14.64
C GLU A 139 3.08 26.13 -13.64
N PRO A 140 3.20 27.42 -14.01
CA PRO A 140 2.67 28.50 -13.18
C PRO A 140 1.14 28.46 -13.19
N VAL A 141 0.54 28.18 -12.03
CA VAL A 141 -0.91 28.01 -11.89
C VAL A 141 -1.43 28.97 -10.81
N ASP A 142 -2.53 29.66 -11.12
CA ASP A 142 -3.29 30.42 -10.13
C ASP A 142 -4.25 29.49 -9.38
N ILE A 143 -3.84 29.07 -8.18
CA ILE A 143 -4.62 28.17 -7.33
C ILE A 143 -5.98 28.76 -6.94
N ARG A 144 -6.14 30.09 -6.96
CA ARG A 144 -7.41 30.75 -6.62
C ARG A 144 -8.46 30.43 -7.68
N MET A 145 -8.07 30.37 -8.95
CA MET A 145 -8.97 29.98 -10.04
C MET A 145 -9.46 28.53 -9.85
N VAL A 146 -8.57 27.62 -9.47
CA VAL A 146 -8.93 26.22 -9.20
C VAL A 146 -9.93 26.12 -8.04
N ILE A 147 -9.68 26.83 -6.94
CA ILE A 147 -10.60 26.83 -5.78
C ILE A 147 -11.96 27.43 -6.15
N GLN A 148 -11.99 28.56 -6.87
CA GLN A 148 -13.23 29.19 -7.32
C GLN A 148 -14.05 28.27 -8.23
N GLU A 149 -13.40 27.54 -9.12
CA GLU A 149 -14.09 26.58 -9.98
C GLU A 149 -14.72 25.44 -9.17
N ILE A 150 -14.00 24.90 -8.18
CA ILE A 150 -14.54 23.88 -7.28
C ILE A 150 -15.74 24.43 -6.48
N GLU A 151 -15.65 25.64 -5.94
CA GLU A 151 -16.79 26.28 -5.28
C GLU A 151 -18.00 26.41 -6.21
N GLN A 152 -17.79 26.86 -7.45
CA GLN A 152 -18.88 26.98 -8.43
C GLN A 152 -19.56 25.64 -8.69
N ILE A 153 -18.78 24.58 -8.91
CA ILE A 153 -19.29 23.23 -9.17
C ILE A 153 -20.16 22.71 -8.01
N PHE A 154 -19.72 22.89 -6.76
CA PHE A 154 -20.39 22.34 -5.59
C PHE A 154 -21.37 23.32 -4.92
N SER A 155 -21.43 24.58 -5.34
CA SER A 155 -22.31 25.62 -4.78
C SER A 155 -23.79 25.21 -4.81
N HIS A 156 -24.28 24.74 -5.95
CA HIS A 156 -25.67 24.34 -6.11
C HIS A 156 -26.01 23.07 -5.32
N PRO A 157 -25.23 21.96 -5.42
CA PRO A 157 -25.43 20.80 -4.56
C PRO A 157 -25.37 21.09 -3.05
N ALA A 158 -24.47 21.97 -2.60
CA ALA A 158 -24.38 22.40 -1.20
C ALA A 158 -25.63 23.18 -0.77
N SER A 159 -26.10 24.10 -1.60
CA SER A 159 -27.33 24.85 -1.35
C SER A 159 -28.56 23.95 -1.27
N GLN A 160 -28.66 22.90 -2.11
CA GLN A 160 -29.75 21.91 -2.03
C GLN A 160 -29.79 21.16 -0.69
N LYS A 161 -28.63 21.01 -0.03
CA LYS A 161 -28.49 20.42 1.31
C LYS A 161 -28.56 21.46 2.44
N ASN A 162 -28.82 22.73 2.16
CA ASN A 162 -28.73 23.84 3.13
C ASN A 162 -27.35 23.96 3.81
N LEU A 163 -26.29 23.59 3.12
CA LEU A 163 -24.91 23.73 3.59
C LEU A 163 -24.28 25.00 3.02
N LEU A 164 -23.51 25.70 3.85
CA LEU A 164 -22.66 26.81 3.38
C LEU A 164 -21.34 26.26 2.83
N LEU A 165 -20.96 26.68 1.63
CA LEU A 165 -19.65 26.38 1.02
C LEU A 165 -18.91 27.69 0.75
N PHE A 166 -17.69 27.82 1.28
CA PHE A 166 -16.87 29.02 1.08
C PHE A 166 -15.38 28.71 1.23
N SER A 167 -14.54 29.64 0.78
CA SER A 167 -13.09 29.55 0.83
C SER A 167 -12.47 30.72 1.57
N GLU A 168 -11.31 30.46 2.17
CA GLU A 168 -10.50 31.42 2.91
C GLU A 168 -9.06 31.26 2.43
N ILE A 169 -8.60 32.19 1.59
CA ILE A 169 -7.29 32.14 0.97
C ILE A 169 -6.46 33.32 1.45
N ASP A 170 -5.32 33.03 2.09
CA ASP A 170 -4.38 34.05 2.59
C ASP A 170 -3.96 35.04 1.48
N GLU A 171 -4.04 36.33 1.77
CA GLU A 171 -3.66 37.40 0.84
C GLU A 171 -2.16 37.39 0.52
N LYS A 172 -1.33 36.83 1.41
CA LYS A 172 0.12 36.74 1.23
C LYS A 172 0.55 35.67 0.22
N LEU A 173 -0.37 34.82 -0.23
CA LEU A 173 -0.06 33.80 -1.24
C LEU A 173 0.28 34.46 -2.59
N PRO A 174 1.40 34.06 -3.22
CA PRO A 174 1.71 34.50 -4.57
C PRO A 174 0.58 34.13 -5.54
N GLN A 175 0.36 34.98 -6.54
CA GLN A 175 -0.71 34.78 -7.52
C GLN A 175 -0.54 33.48 -8.30
N ASN A 176 0.70 33.15 -8.68
CA ASN A 176 1.03 31.89 -9.34
C ASN A 176 1.89 31.04 -8.42
N LEU A 177 1.52 29.78 -8.23
CA LEU A 177 2.39 28.77 -7.64
C LEU A 177 2.82 27.78 -8.73
N TYR A 178 3.97 27.14 -8.54
CA TYR A 178 4.53 26.23 -9.54
C TYR A 178 4.15 24.79 -9.20
N PHE A 179 3.13 24.24 -9.86
CA PHE A 179 2.59 22.90 -9.61
C PHE A 179 1.79 22.38 -10.82
N ASP A 180 1.32 21.13 -10.76
CA ASP A 180 0.47 20.51 -11.78
C ASP A 180 -1.00 20.86 -11.52
N GLU A 181 -1.61 21.68 -12.38
CA GLU A 181 -2.98 22.19 -12.21
C GLU A 181 -4.01 21.06 -12.01
N VAL A 182 -3.84 19.94 -12.72
CA VAL A 182 -4.81 18.85 -12.76
C VAL A 182 -4.92 18.18 -11.39
N ARG A 183 -3.82 18.11 -10.62
CA ARG A 183 -3.79 17.35 -9.36
C ARG A 183 -4.55 18.03 -8.23
N PRO A 184 -4.30 19.31 -7.87
CA PRO A 184 -5.09 19.99 -6.84
C PRO A 184 -6.56 20.07 -7.20
N ARG A 185 -6.90 20.23 -8.48
CA ARG A 185 -8.27 20.18 -8.96
C ARG A 185 -8.93 18.84 -8.62
N GLN A 186 -8.29 17.71 -8.94
CA GLN A 186 -8.80 16.37 -8.63
C GLN A 186 -8.88 16.12 -7.11
N ILE A 187 -7.86 16.54 -6.36
CA ILE A 187 -7.83 16.44 -4.89
C ILE A 187 -9.00 17.22 -4.29
N LEU A 188 -9.15 18.49 -4.65
CA LEU A 188 -10.21 19.36 -4.14
C LEU A 188 -11.58 18.82 -4.54
N PHE A 189 -11.77 18.36 -5.77
CA PHE A 189 -13.03 17.78 -6.22
C PHE A 189 -13.43 16.58 -5.36
N ASN A 190 -12.49 15.66 -5.09
CA ASN A 190 -12.75 14.48 -4.27
C ASN A 190 -13.00 14.83 -2.80
N VAL A 191 -12.20 15.72 -2.22
CA VAL A 191 -12.32 16.10 -0.80
C VAL A 191 -13.60 16.90 -0.56
N VAL A 192 -13.91 17.88 -1.42
CA VAL A 192 -15.14 18.69 -1.30
C VAL A 192 -16.37 17.86 -1.62
N GLY A 193 -16.31 16.98 -2.61
CA GLY A 193 -17.38 16.02 -2.89
C GLY A 193 -17.67 15.09 -1.70
N ASN A 194 -16.63 14.60 -1.02
CA ASN A 194 -16.78 13.84 0.20
C ASN A 194 -17.35 14.68 1.35
N ALA A 195 -16.86 15.90 1.56
CA ALA A 195 -17.39 16.81 2.57
C ALA A 195 -18.89 17.04 2.35
N LEU A 196 -19.31 17.34 1.11
CA LEU A 196 -20.72 17.49 0.76
C LEU A 196 -21.54 16.23 1.03
N LYS A 197 -20.98 15.04 0.76
CA LYS A 197 -21.66 13.76 0.98
C LYS A 197 -21.94 13.52 2.47
N PHE A 198 -20.95 13.78 3.33
CA PHE A 198 -20.95 13.35 4.73
C PHE A 198 -21.28 14.46 5.74
N THR A 199 -21.29 15.73 5.33
CA THR A 199 -21.79 16.82 6.17
C THR A 199 -23.31 16.87 6.06
N GLU A 200 -23.99 16.76 7.20
CA GLU A 200 -25.46 16.85 7.28
C GLU A 200 -25.94 18.29 7.53
N GLU A 201 -25.26 19.01 8.42
CA GLU A 201 -25.60 20.39 8.80
C GLU A 201 -24.34 21.26 8.95
N GLY A 202 -24.49 22.57 8.79
CA GLY A 202 -23.41 23.55 8.97
C GLY A 202 -22.74 23.99 7.67
N PHE A 203 -21.42 23.84 7.59
CA PHE A 203 -20.63 24.41 6.50
C PHE A 203 -19.43 23.55 6.08
N ILE A 204 -18.94 23.82 4.87
CA ILE A 204 -17.72 23.29 4.28
C ILE A 204 -16.84 24.50 3.96
N LYS A 205 -15.61 24.50 4.52
CA LYS A 205 -14.64 25.58 4.31
C LYS A 205 -13.39 25.06 3.62
N ILE A 206 -12.98 25.70 2.53
CA ILE A 206 -11.68 25.46 1.87
C ILE A 206 -10.69 26.53 2.33
N SER A 207 -9.71 26.18 3.15
CA SER A 207 -8.70 27.12 3.63
C SER A 207 -7.33 26.89 3.00
N LEU A 208 -6.70 27.94 2.51
CA LEU A 208 -5.32 27.91 2.00
C LEU A 208 -4.51 29.03 2.64
N SER A 209 -3.45 28.67 3.37
CA SER A 209 -2.59 29.62 4.09
C SER A 209 -1.11 29.41 3.80
N THR A 210 -0.33 30.48 3.96
CA THR A 210 1.13 30.39 3.99
C THR A 210 1.57 29.79 5.33
N LYS A 211 2.68 29.01 5.32
CA LYS A 211 3.25 28.40 6.53
C LYS A 211 4.27 29.32 7.18
#